data_AF-A0A1V9XQS8-F1
#
_entry.id   AF-A0A1V9XQS8-F1
#
_cell.length_a   1.000
_cell.length_b   1.000
_cell.length_c   1.000
_cell.angle_alpha   90.00
_cell.angle_beta   90.00
_cell.angle_gamma   90.00
#
_symmetry.space_group_name_H-M   'P 1'
#
loop_
_entity.id
_entity.type
_entity.pdbx_description
1 polymer ?
#
loop_
_entity_poly.entity_id
_entity_poly.type
_entity_poly.pdbx_seq_one_letter_code
_entity_poly.pdbx_strand_id
1 'polypeptide(L)' 'LQNLVIDPSNEVYESWQEPPIDIYVKLYLFNYTNPEKMQAGLKPKVEELGPFVYRWLPC' A
#
# COMPACT_ATOMS: atom_id res chain seq x y z
N LEU A 1 28.84 12.08 -8.91
CA LEU A 1 28.54 11.05 -7.88
C LEU A 1 28.34 11.64 -6.48
N GLN A 2 28.93 12.79 -6.13
CA GLN A 2 28.72 13.42 -4.81
C GLN A 2 27.26 13.91 -4.59
N ASN A 3 26.52 14.21 -5.66
CA ASN A 3 25.13 14.71 -5.61
C ASN A 3 24.06 13.61 -5.44
N LEU A 4 24.41 12.42 -4.96
CA LEU A 4 23.46 11.34 -4.63
C LEU A 4 23.59 10.90 -3.16
N VAL A 5 24.52 11.50 -2.42
CA VAL A 5 24.66 11.28 -0.98
C VAL A 5 23.53 12.02 -0.30
N ILE A 6 22.82 11.35 0.61
CA ILE A 6 21.80 11.99 1.45
C ILE A 6 22.57 12.81 2.50
N ASP A 7 22.75 14.10 2.20
CA ASP A 7 23.39 15.08 3.06
C ASP A 7 22.39 16.22 3.30
N PRO A 8 22.12 16.61 4.56
CA PRO A 8 21.21 17.70 4.88
C PRO A 8 21.52 19.04 4.17
N SER A 9 22.74 19.21 3.65
CA SER A 9 23.13 20.42 2.91
C SER A 9 22.74 20.39 1.42
N ASN A 10 22.08 19.33 0.92
CA ASN A 10 21.77 19.19 -0.50
C ASN A 10 20.29 18.88 -0.79
N GLU A 11 19.88 19.14 -2.03
CA GLU A 11 18.49 19.00 -2.51
C GLU A 11 17.98 17.54 -2.51
N VAL A 12 18.89 16.56 -2.51
CA VAL A 12 18.52 15.13 -2.45
C VAL A 12 17.92 14.79 -1.09
N TYR A 13 18.41 15.40 -0.02
CA TYR A 13 17.85 15.24 1.31
C TYR A 13 16.41 15.75 1.37
N GLU A 14 16.13 16.94 0.82
CA GLU A 14 14.78 17.52 0.78
C GLU A 14 13.80 16.62 0.02
N SER A 15 14.22 16.12 -1.16
CA SER A 15 13.39 15.22 -1.97
C SER A 15 13.18 13.84 -1.34
N TRP A 16 14.12 13.38 -0.51
CA TRP A 16 13.97 12.13 0.25
C TRP A 16 13.01 12.31 1.44
N GLN A 17 13.11 13.44 2.13
CA GLN A 17 12.25 13.77 3.27
C GLN A 17 10.80 13.99 2.83
N GLU A 18 10.59 14.78 1.78
CA GLU A 18 9.28 15.07 1.20
C GLU A 18 9.28 14.76 -0.30
N PRO A 19 8.91 13.51 -0.67
CA PRO A 19 8.85 13.13 -2.07
C PRO A 19 7.85 14.00 -2.85
N PRO A 20 8.22 14.56 -4.01
CA PRO A 20 7.34 15.44 -4.79
C PRO A 20 6.23 14.68 -5.55
N ILE A 21 6.07 13.38 -5.28
CA ILE A 21 5.12 12.50 -5.97
C ILE A 21 4.07 11.98 -4.99
N ASP A 22 2.85 11.87 -5.49
CA ASP A 22 1.77 11.27 -4.71
C ASP A 22 1.89 9.75 -4.69
N ILE A 23 2.01 9.20 -3.48
CA ILE A 23 2.05 7.75 -3.27
C ILE A 23 0.64 7.27 -2.93
N TYR A 24 0.16 6.26 -3.66
CA TYR A 24 -1.15 5.63 -3.46
C TYR A 24 -0.98 4.16 -3.10
N VAL A 25 -1.67 3.73 -2.04
CA VAL A 25 -1.78 2.33 -1.62
C VAL A 25 -3.13 1.80 -2.08
N LYS A 26 -3.12 0.67 -2.81
CA LYS A 26 -4.32 -0.04 -3.25
C LYS A 26 -4.45 -1.33 -2.46
N LEU A 27 -5.55 -1.47 -1.73
CA LEU A 27 -5.88 -2.66 -0.97
C LEU A 27 -6.95 -3.46 -1.70
N TYR A 28 -6.72 -4.77 -1.80
CA TYR A 28 -7.66 -5.76 -2.34
C TYR A 28 -7.92 -6.77 -1.24
N LEU A 29 -9.19 -6.96 -0.89
CA LEU A 29 -9.63 -7.86 0.17
C LEU A 29 -10.30 -9.08 -0.45
N PHE A 30 -10.13 -10.25 0.15
CA PHE A 30 -10.87 -11.45 -0.25
C PHE A 30 -12.05 -11.67 0.69
N ASN A 31 -13.25 -11.39 0.19
CA ASN A 31 -14.50 -11.62 0.91
C ASN A 31 -14.93 -13.08 0.82
N TYR A 32 -15.20 -13.71 1.95
CA TYR A 32 -15.70 -15.09 1.98
C TYR A 32 -17.19 -15.14 1.63
N THR A 33 -17.55 -15.91 0.61
CA THR A 33 -18.95 -16.03 0.14
C THR A 33 -19.68 -17.27 0.66
N ASN A 34 -18.98 -18.15 1.37
CA ASN A 34 -19.56 -19.39 1.94
C ASN A 34 -19.13 -19.68 3.39
N PRO A 35 -19.22 -18.72 4.33
CA PRO A 35 -18.67 -18.87 5.69
C PRO A 35 -19.23 -20.08 6.46
N GLU A 36 -20.54 -20.33 6.40
CA GLU A 36 -21.18 -21.47 7.09
C GLU A 36 -20.69 -22.83 6.56
N LYS A 37 -20.52 -22.95 5.25
CA LYS A 37 -20.01 -24.19 4.61
C LYS A 37 -18.54 -24.40 4.94
N MET A 38 -17.78 -23.32 5.08
CA MET A 38 -16.39 -23.38 5.49
C MET A 38 -16.24 -23.92 6.92
N GLN A 39 -17.13 -23.52 7.84
CA GLN A 39 -17.17 -24.07 9.20
C GLN A 39 -17.46 -25.58 9.22
N ALA A 40 -18.25 -26.05 8.26
CA ALA A 40 -18.52 -27.47 8.05
C ALA A 40 -17.38 -28.25 7.34
N GLY A 41 -16.24 -27.61 7.08
CA GLY A 41 -15.05 -28.23 6.46
C GLY A 41 -15.02 -28.20 4.94
N LEU A 42 -15.98 -27.54 4.28
CA LEU A 42 -15.93 -27.36 2.82
C LEU A 42 -14.90 -26.27 2.44
N LYS A 43 -14.41 -26.35 1.21
CA LYS A 43 -13.42 -25.39 0.69
C LYS A 43 -13.96 -23.95 0.73
N PRO A 44 -13.15 -22.97 1.21
CA PRO A 44 -13.52 -21.56 1.14
C PRO A 44 -13.71 -21.09 -0.30
N LYS A 45 -14.74 -20.27 -0.51
CA LYS A 45 -14.99 -19.49 -1.72
C LYS A 45 -14.81 -18.03 -1.35
N VAL A 46 -14.01 -17.33 -2.17
CA VAL A 46 -13.74 -15.92 -1.97
C VAL A 46 -14.00 -15.12 -3.23
N GLU A 47 -14.37 -13.86 -3.05
CA GLU A 47 -14.45 -12.85 -4.10
C GLU A 47 -13.53 -11.69 -3.75
N GLU A 48 -12.80 -11.19 -4.73
CA GLU A 48 -11.94 -10.02 -4.56
C GLU A 48 -12.80 -8.75 -4.46
N LEU A 49 -12.55 -7.93 -3.44
CA LEU A 49 -13.16 -6.63 -3.24
C LEU A 49 -12.08 -5.56 -3.27
N GLY A 50 -12.26 -4.54 -4.11
CA GLY A 50 -11.35 -3.41 -4.21
C GLY A 50 -11.30 -2.80 -5.61
N PRO A 51 -10.35 -1.87 -5.84
CA PRO A 51 -9.37 -1.40 -4.86
C PRO A 51 -9.95 -0.40 -3.85
N PHE A 52 -9.60 -0.56 -2.57
CA PHE A 52 -9.70 0.52 -1.58
C PHE A 52 -8.40 1.34 -1.66
N VAL A 53 -8.51 2.61 -2.04
CA VAL A 53 -7.36 3.45 -2.37
C VAL A 53 -7.11 4.48 -1.28
N TYR A 54 -5.90 4.50 -0.74
CA TYR A 54 -5.44 5.48 0.24
C TYR A 54 -4.27 6.27 -0.34
N ARG A 55 -4.31 7.60 -0.20
CA ARG A 55 -3.15 8.45 -0.48
C ARG A 55 -2.28 8.47 0.78
N TRP A 56 -1.01 8.13 0.62
CA TRP A 56 -0.02 8.32 1.68
C TRP A 56 0.25 9.82 1.80
N LEU A 57 0.16 10.35 3.01
CA LEU A 57 0.52 11.73 3.30
C LEU A 57 1.87 11.75 4.02
N PRO A 58 2.84 12.57 3.57
CA PRO A 58 4.07 12.79 4.33
C PRO A 58 3.74 13.39 5.71
N CYS A 59 4.57 13.06 6.70
CA CYS A 59 4.45 13.54 8.08
C CYS A 59 5.11 14.92 8.23
#